data_AF-A0A191HSY1-F1
#
_entry.id   AF-A0A191HSY1-F1
#
_cell.length_a   1.000
_cell.length_b   1.000
_cell.length_c   1.000
_cell.angle_alpha   90.00
_cell.angle_beta   90.00
_cell.angle_gamma   90.00
#
_symmetry.space_group_name_H-M   'P 1'
#
loop_
_entity.id
_entity.type
_entity.pdbx_description
1 polymer ?
#
loop_
_entity_poly.entity_id
_entity_poly.type
_entity_poly.pdbx_seq_one_letter_code
_entity_poly.pdbx_strand_id
1 'polypeptide(L)' 'MDEKIFEAFNNYNEAYDQNRRKFIPLYDTFYESAVALLACEFSTPKILDLGAGTRLMSAFALSKYPKAERTLVD' A
#
# COMPACT_ATOMS: atom_id res chain seq x y z
N MET A 1 5.21 8.52 21.21
CA MET A 1 5.08 9.30 19.96
C MET A 1 3.96 10.29 20.21
N ASP A 2 4.14 11.57 19.90
CA ASP A 2 3.11 12.60 20.12
C ASP A 2 1.96 12.39 19.11
N GLU A 3 0.71 12.26 19.57
CA GLU A 3 -0.45 11.91 18.72
C GLU A 3 -0.63 12.92 17.56
N LYS A 4 -0.40 14.21 17.84
CA LYS A 4 -0.50 15.27 16.83
C LYS A 4 0.51 15.11 15.70
N ILE A 5 1.72 14.63 16.02
CA ILE A 5 2.75 14.38 15.00
C ILE A 5 2.32 13.20 14.15
N PHE A 6 1.81 12.12 14.77
CA PHE A 6 1.33 10.95 14.04
C PHE A 6 0.15 11.28 13.11
N GLU A 7 -0.82 12.07 13.56
CA GLU A 7 -1.94 12.52 12.74
C GLU A 7 -1.49 13.40 11.56
N ALA A 8 -0.58 14.35 11.78
CA ALA A 8 -0.06 15.19 10.70
C ALA A 8 0.64 14.36 9.60
N PHE A 9 1.39 13.33 10.00
CA PHE A 9 2.00 12.38 9.05
C PHE A 9 0.96 11.59 8.27
N ASN A 10 -0.09 11.08 8.93
CA ASN A 10 -1.15 10.34 8.24
C ASN A 10 -1.92 11.20 7.24
N ASN A 11 -2.25 12.45 7.62
CA ASN A 11 -2.96 13.39 6.74
C ASN A 11 -2.12 13.73 5.50
N TYR A 12 -0.81 13.91 5.65
CA TYR A 12 0.09 14.15 4.52
C TYR A 12 0.12 12.96 3.55
N ASN A 13 0.18 11.73 4.08
CA ASN A 13 0.16 10.51 3.27
C ASN A 13 -1.15 10.36 2.49
N GLU A 14 -2.29 10.72 3.08
CA GLU A 14 -3.58 10.66 2.40
C GLU A 14 -3.66 11.64 1.22
N ALA A 15 -3.21 12.89 1.42
CA ALA A 15 -3.12 13.87 0.33
C ALA A 15 -2.14 13.44 -0.77
N TYR A 16 -1.02 12.80 -0.39
CA TYR A 16 -0.05 12.26 -1.33
C TYR A 16 -0.64 11.13 -2.18
N ASP A 17 -1.36 10.18 -1.57
CA ASP A 17 -2.02 9.08 -2.27
C ASP A 17 -3.15 9.59 -3.19
N GLN A 18 -3.95 10.55 -2.75
CA GLN A 18 -4.96 11.20 -3.60
C GLN A 18 -4.33 11.87 -4.84
N ASN A 19 -3.16 12.48 -4.68
CA ASN A 19 -2.45 13.12 -5.79
C ASN A 19 -1.86 12.11 -6.78
N ARG A 20 -1.50 10.89 -6.36
CA ARG A 20 -1.01 9.84 -7.29
C ARG A 20 -2.00 9.55 -8.42
N ARG A 21 -3.31 9.60 -8.15
CA ARG A 21 -4.36 9.43 -9.18
C ARG A 21 -4.27 10.46 -10.32
N LYS A 22 -3.73 11.65 -10.06
CA LYS A 22 -3.53 12.69 -11.10
C LYS A 22 -2.34 12.39 -12.02
N PHE A 23 -1.37 11.62 -11.54
CA PHE A 23 -0.11 11.38 -12.25
C PHE A 23 0.00 9.99 -12.87
N ILE A 24 -0.77 9.02 -12.38
CA ILE A 24 -0.78 7.64 -12.88
C ILE A 24 -2.01 7.46 -13.77
N PRO A 25 -1.85 7.39 -15.11
CA PRO A 25 -2.95 7.02 -16.00
C PRO A 25 -3.50 5.65 -15.63
N LEU A 26 -4.83 5.49 -15.73
CA LEU A 26 -5.52 4.24 -15.37
C LEU A 26 -5.19 3.78 -13.93
N TYR A 27 -5.08 4.73 -13.00
CA TYR A 27 -4.71 4.51 -11.59
C TYR A 27 -5.35 3.26 -10.97
N ASP A 28 -6.68 3.11 -11.09
CA ASP A 28 -7.40 1.98 -10.50
C ASP A 28 -6.95 0.67 -11.13
N THR A 29 -6.99 0.59 -12.47
CA THR A 29 -6.55 -0.60 -13.21
C THR A 29 -5.10 -0.96 -12.92
N PHE A 30 -4.21 0.02 -12.73
CA PHE A 30 -2.81 -0.22 -12.38
C PHE A 30 -2.68 -0.97 -11.06
N TYR A 31 -3.28 -0.44 -9.98
CA TYR A 31 -3.20 -1.07 -8.65
C TYR A 31 -4.01 -2.37 -8.58
N GLU A 32 -5.22 -2.39 -9.14
CA GLU A 32 -6.07 -3.59 -9.17
C GLU A 32 -5.39 -4.73 -9.92
N SER A 33 -4.75 -4.46 -11.06
CA SER A 33 -4.03 -5.48 -11.82
C SER A 33 -2.85 -6.05 -11.03
N ALA A 34 -2.07 -5.19 -10.36
CA ALA A 34 -0.97 -5.63 -9.51
C ALA A 34 -1.45 -6.58 -8.39
N VAL A 35 -2.55 -6.23 -7.73
CA VAL A 35 -3.17 -7.05 -6.67
C VAL A 35 -3.77 -8.34 -7.22
N ALA A 36 -4.39 -8.29 -8.40
CA ALA A 36 -4.96 -9.46 -9.07
C ALA A 36 -3.87 -10.50 -9.38
N LEU A 37 -2.69 -10.04 -9.83
CA LEU A 37 -1.54 -10.88 -10.16
C LEU A 37 -0.86 -11.54 -8.94
N LEU A 38 -1.08 -11.03 -7.72
CA LEU A 38 -0.59 -11.70 -6.51
C LEU A 38 -1.25 -13.08 -6.38
N ALA A 39 -0.49 -14.14 -6.63
CA ALA A 39 -0.99 -15.51 -6.59
C ALA A 39 -0.22 -16.33 -5.55
N CYS A 40 -0.35 -15.95 -4.29
CA CYS A 40 0.22 -16.72 -3.18
C CYS A 40 -0.69 -17.90 -2.83
N GLU A 41 -0.09 -19.09 -2.72
CA GLU A 41 -0.79 -20.32 -2.31
C GLU A 41 -1.18 -20.31 -0.83
N PHE A 42 -0.45 -19.54 -0.01
CA PHE A 42 -0.66 -19.47 1.43
C PHE A 42 -1.62 -18.35 1.81
N SER A 43 -2.43 -18.58 2.85
CA SER A 43 -3.29 -17.56 3.47
C SER A 43 -2.52 -16.50 4.27
N THR A 44 -1.24 -16.75 4.56
CA THR A 44 -0.35 -15.90 5.38
C THR A 44 1.00 -15.68 4.66
N PRO A 45 1.02 -15.07 3.46
CA PRO A 45 2.26 -14.88 2.73
C PRO A 45 3.16 -13.86 3.43
N LYS A 46 4.47 -13.96 3.20
CA LYS A 46 5.44 -12.92 3.54
C LYS A 46 5.61 -12.01 2.31
N ILE A 47 5.30 -10.73 2.45
CA ILE A 47 5.33 -9.75 1.36
C ILE A 47 6.42 -8.71 1.66
N LEU A 48 7.35 -8.53 0.73
CA LEU A 48 8.35 -7.48 0.75
C LEU A 48 7.94 -6.38 -0.23
N ASP A 49 7.64 -5.18 0.29
CA ASP A 49 7.28 -4.00 -0.50
C ASP A 49 8.50 -3.07 -0.60
N LEU A 50 9.08 -2.97 -1.80
CA LEU A 50 10.28 -2.20 -2.10
C LEU A 50 9.91 -0.83 -2.66
N GLY A 51 10.40 0.25 -2.04
CA GLY A 51 9.94 1.60 -2.35
C GLY A 51 8.50 1.81 -1.89
N ALA A 52 8.18 1.33 -0.69
CA ALA A 52 6.81 1.24 -0.19
C ALA A 52 6.14 2.63 -0.05
N GLY A 53 6.91 3.70 0.12
CA GLY A 53 6.48 5.07 0.32
C GLY A 53 5.41 5.18 1.41
N THR A 54 4.25 5.70 1.02
CA THR A 54 3.04 5.81 1.87
C THR A 54 2.37 4.48 2.22
N ARG A 55 2.91 3.35 1.73
CA ARG A 55 2.45 1.97 2.00
C ARG A 55 1.14 1.59 1.31
N LEU A 56 0.74 2.35 0.28
CA LEU A 56 -0.51 2.14 -0.45
C LEU A 56 -0.59 0.74 -1.10
N MET A 57 0.46 0.29 -1.80
CA MET A 57 0.47 -1.04 -2.42
C MET A 57 0.37 -2.14 -1.36
N SER A 58 1.14 -2.03 -0.28
CA SER A 58 1.02 -2.88 0.91
C SER A 58 -0.39 -2.90 1.52
N ALA A 59 -1.14 -1.80 1.47
CA ALA A 59 -2.53 -1.76 1.95
C ALA A 59 -3.47 -2.55 1.02
N PHE A 60 -3.32 -2.42 -0.30
CA PHE A 60 -4.10 -3.23 -1.24
C PHE A 60 -3.71 -4.72 -1.20
N ALA A 61 -2.44 -5.05 -1.00
CA ALA A 61 -2.04 -6.44 -0.81
C ALA A 61 -2.71 -7.06 0.44
N LEU A 62 -2.87 -6.28 1.52
CA LEU A 62 -3.59 -6.74 2.72
C LEU A 62 -5.09 -6.93 2.49
N SER A 63 -5.73 -6.19 1.60
CA SER A 63 -7.15 -6.43 1.33
C SER A 63 -7.38 -7.80 0.68
N LYS A 64 -6.39 -8.31 -0.06
CA LYS A 64 -6.38 -9.68 -0.61
C LYS A 64 -5.86 -10.73 0.38
N TYR A 65 -4.81 -10.40 1.15
CA TYR A 65 -4.21 -11.28 2.15
C TYR A 65 -4.19 -10.62 3.54
N PRO A 66 -5.31 -10.63 4.28
CA PRO A 66 -5.42 -9.90 5.55
C PRO A 66 -4.44 -10.35 6.63
N LYS A 67 -3.89 -11.56 6.52
CA LYS A 67 -2.93 -12.14 7.46
C LYS A 67 -1.50 -12.19 6.91
N ALA A 68 -1.20 -11.46 5.83
CA ALA A 68 0.15 -11.39 5.32
C ALA A 68 1.09 -10.71 6.32
N GLU A 69 2.28 -11.29 6.47
CA GLU A 69 3.40 -10.61 7.12
C GLU A 69 4.02 -9.67 6.10
N ARG A 70 4.28 -8.40 6.47
CA ARG A 70 4.81 -7.40 5.55
C ARG A 70 6.11 -6.82 6.05
N THR A 71 7.08 -6.74 5.17
CA THR A 71 8.31 -5.96 5.34
C THR A 71 8.27 -4.81 4.34
N LEU A 72 8.42 -3.58 4.82
CA LEU A 72 8.34 -2.37 4.02
C LEU A 72 9.71 -1.71 4.04
N VAL A 73 10.25 -1.45 2.86
CA VAL A 73 11.55 -0.79 2.69
C VAL A 73 11.35 0.41 1.80
N ASP A 74 11.89 1.56 2.21
CA ASP A 74 12.00 2.78 1.42
C ASP A 74 13.36 3.43 1.70
#